data_AF-R7LW60-F1
#
_entry.id   AF-R7LW60-F1
#
_cell.length_a   1.000
_cell.length_b   1.000
_cell.length_c   1.000
_cell.angle_alpha   90.00
_cell.angle_beta   90.00
_cell.angle_gamma   90.00
#
_symmetry.space_group_name_H-M   'P 1'
#
loop_
_entity.id
_entity.type
_entity.pdbx_description
1 polymer ?
#
loop_
_entity_poly.entity_id
_entity_poly.type
_entity_poly.pdbx_seq_one_letter_code
_entity_poly.pdbx_strand_id
1 'polypeptide(L)'
;MLYVILMGIIALFIAIFALQNAAAVEVSFLIWHFSLSLALIIMGCLLLGFLLASLWTLKVKAGHYMKDRKLKEQLRQLEEKKEAWEAQQRERMDSFRIPRMDLPRRGEGKSKPFDVKKDKDPIIKPFRPKE
;
A
#
# COMPACT_ATOMS: atom_id res chain seq x y z
N MET A 1 14.99 37.70 3.93
CA MET A 1 16.07 38.70 3.78
C MET A 1 17.44 38.07 3.89
N LEU A 2 17.80 37.42 5.02
CA LEU A 2 19.06 36.69 5.18
C LEU A 2 19.33 35.67 4.06
N TYR A 3 18.31 34.90 3.66
CA TYR A 3 18.43 33.89 2.60
C TYR A 3 18.86 34.47 1.24
N VAL A 4 18.29 35.62 0.85
CA VAL A 4 18.61 36.29 -0.42
C VAL A 4 20.04 36.83 -0.38
N ILE A 5 20.45 37.39 0.76
CA ILE A 5 21.82 37.89 0.97
C ILE A 5 22.82 36.73 0.88
N LEU A 6 22.53 35.60 1.54
CA LEU A 6 23.38 34.41 1.52
C LEU A 6 23.51 33.83 0.10
N MET A 7 22.39 33.74 -0.63
CA MET A 7 22.40 33.31 -2.03
C MET A 7 23.18 34.28 -2.93
N GLY A 8 23.07 35.58 -2.69
CA GLY A 8 23.85 36.59 -3.39
C GLY A 8 25.36 36.45 -3.16
N ILE A 9 25.77 36.17 -1.92
CA ILE A 9 27.17 35.92 -1.57
C ILE A 9 27.69 34.67 -2.29
N ILE A 10 26.93 33.56 -2.25
CA ILE A 10 27.29 32.32 -2.94
C ILE A 10 27.39 32.54 -4.46
N ALA A 11 26.43 33.25 -5.06
CA ALA A 11 26.44 33.58 -6.47
C ALA A 11 27.66 34.43 -6.87
N LEU A 12 28.07 35.37 -6.02
CA LEU A 12 29.27 36.19 -6.24
C LEU A 12 30.54 35.32 -6.25
N PHE A 13 30.68 34.39 -5.31
CA PHE A 13 31.81 33.45 -5.28
C PHE A 13 31.86 32.57 -6.53
N ILE A 14 30.71 32.06 -6.98
CA ILE A 14 30.61 31.27 -8.22
C ILE A 14 31.02 32.10 -9.44
N ALA A 15 30.60 33.36 -9.52
CA ALA A 15 30.97 34.26 -10.62
C ALA A 15 32.47 34.56 -10.65
N ILE A 16 33.07 34.84 -9.49
CA ILE A 16 34.52 35.07 -9.38
C ILE A 16 35.29 33.79 -9.74
N PHE A 17 34.84 32.63 -9.26
CA PHE A 17 35.42 31.34 -9.61
C PHE A 17 35.38 31.08 -11.12
N ALA A 18 34.24 31.34 -11.77
CA ALA A 18 34.11 31.21 -13.22
C ALA A 18 35.02 32.18 -13.99
N LEU A 19 35.16 33.43 -13.52
CA LEU A 19 36.00 34.44 -14.15
C LEU A 19 37.51 34.12 -14.01
N GLN A 20 37.94 33.68 -12.83
CA GLN A 20 39.33 33.26 -12.60
C GLN A 20 39.66 31.97 -13.34
N ASN A 21 38.69 31.06 -13.44
CA ASN A 21 38.82 29.81 -14.16
C ASN A 21 38.51 29.96 -15.66
N ALA A 22 38.31 31.18 -16.18
CA ALA A 22 38.07 31.45 -17.60
C ALA A 22 39.33 31.29 -18.47
N ALA A 23 40.50 31.09 -17.86
CA ALA A 23 41.71 30.70 -18.58
C ALA A 23 41.44 29.42 -19.38
N ALA A 24 41.59 29.51 -20.70
CA ALA A 24 41.37 28.39 -21.60
C ALA A 24 42.41 27.30 -21.32
N VAL A 25 41.94 26.12 -20.92
CA VAL A 25 42.79 24.94 -20.75
C VAL A 25 42.65 24.10 -22.01
N GLU A 26 43.77 23.75 -22.61
CA GLU A 26 43.83 22.81 -23.73
C GLU A 26 43.41 21.42 -23.23
N VAL A 27 42.22 20.96 -23.62
CA VAL A 27 41.74 19.62 -23.32
C VAL A 27 41.86 18.77 -24.57
N SER A 28 42.73 17.77 -24.49
CA SER A 28 42.95 16.78 -25.54
C SER A 28 42.15 15.52 -25.21
N PHE A 29 41.03 15.30 -25.92
CA PHE A 29 40.17 14.14 -25.76
C PHE A 29 40.37 13.17 -26.93
N LEU A 30 41.26 12.18 -26.73
CA LEU A 30 41.62 11.13 -27.69
C LEU A 30 42.21 11.63 -29.03
N ILE A 31 41.38 12.19 -29.91
CA ILE A 31 41.75 12.77 -31.22
C ILE A 31 41.33 14.25 -31.31
N TRP A 32 40.52 14.73 -30.36
CA TRP A 32 39.90 16.03 -30.40
C TRP A 32 40.65 16.98 -29.47
N HIS A 33 41.06 18.14 -29.97
CA HIS A 33 41.71 19.19 -29.18
C HIS A 33 40.77 20.39 -29.09
N PHE A 34 40.34 20.74 -27.87
CA PHE A 34 39.55 21.95 -27.63
C PHE A 34 40.16 22.78 -26.51
N SER A 35 40.25 24.08 -26.75
CA SER A 35 40.64 25.07 -25.75
C SER A 35 39.35 25.61 -25.11
N LEU A 36 38.93 24.99 -24.00
CA LEU A 36 37.76 25.38 -23.21
C LEU A 36 38.18 25.64 -21.77
N SER A 37 37.49 26.54 -21.09
CA SER A 37 37.73 26.73 -19.66
C SER A 37 37.24 25.50 -18.88
N LEU A 38 37.97 25.13 -17.82
CA LEU A 38 37.60 24.00 -16.96
C LEU A 38 36.19 24.20 -16.37
N ALA A 39 35.82 25.43 -16.04
CA ALA A 39 34.51 25.80 -15.55
C ALA A 39 33.40 25.48 -16.56
N LEU A 40 33.59 25.75 -17.85
CA LEU A 40 32.61 25.42 -18.89
C LEU A 40 32.44 23.90 -19.03
N ILE A 41 33.52 23.13 -18.90
CA ILE A 41 33.48 21.67 -18.94
C ILE A 41 32.67 21.13 -17.77
N ILE A 42 32.96 21.59 -16.54
CA ILE A 42 32.23 21.17 -15.34
C ILE A 42 30.75 21.55 -15.44
N MET A 43 30.45 22.78 -15.90
CA MET A 43 29.08 23.25 -16.07
C MET A 43 28.32 22.44 -17.13
N GLY A 44 28.97 22.11 -18.25
CA GLY A 44 28.42 21.24 -19.29
C GLY A 44 28.13 19.83 -18.79
N CYS A 45 29.07 19.21 -18.07
CA CYS A 45 28.88 17.90 -17.45
C CYS A 45 27.75 17.90 -16.41
N LEU A 46 27.66 18.96 -15.58
CA LEU A 46 26.58 19.11 -14.61
C LEU A 46 25.21 19.24 -15.29
N LEU A 47 25.11 20.07 -16.34
CA LEU A 47 23.87 20.24 -17.10
C LEU A 47 23.45 18.94 -17.77
N LEU A 48 24.39 18.24 -18.42
CA LEU A 48 24.12 16.93 -19.04
C LEU A 48 23.70 15.89 -18.00
N GLY A 49 24.41 15.82 -16.87
CA GLY A 49 24.07 14.93 -15.75
C GLY A 49 22.69 15.22 -15.19
N PHE A 50 22.34 16.49 -15.00
CA PHE A 50 21.01 16.92 -14.56
C PHE A 50 19.93 16.56 -15.58
N LEU A 51 20.16 16.77 -16.88
CA LEU A 51 19.23 16.37 -17.94
C LEU A 51 18.96 14.87 -17.91
N LEU A 52 20.01 14.05 -17.83
CA LEU A 52 19.90 12.60 -17.78
C LEU A 52 19.17 12.13 -16.51
N ALA A 53 19.51 12.69 -15.35
CA ALA A 53 18.85 12.37 -14.08
C ALA A 53 17.37 12.79 -14.06
N SER A 54 17.05 13.94 -14.65
CA SER A 54 15.69 14.44 -14.81
C SER A 54 14.87 13.52 -15.72
N LEU A 55 15.45 13.12 -16.87
CA LEU A 55 14.79 12.21 -17.80
C LEU A 55 14.57 10.82 -17.20
N TRP A 56 15.56 10.31 -16.44
CA TRP A 56 15.45 9.05 -15.70
C TRP A 56 14.35 9.12 -14.64
N THR A 57 14.33 10.18 -13.84
CA THR A 57 13.29 10.44 -12.84
C THR A 57 11.90 10.50 -13.47
N LEU A 58 11.75 11.17 -14.61
CA LEU A 58 10.48 11.23 -15.35
C LEU A 58 10.02 9.84 -15.80
N LYS A 59 10.92 9.03 -16.36
CA LYS A 59 10.62 7.66 -16.77
C LYS A 59 10.20 6.77 -15.59
N VAL A 60 10.91 6.88 -14.47
CA VAL A 60 10.56 6.15 -13.23
C VAL A 60 9.18 6.56 -12.74
N LYS A 61 8.89 7.87 -12.67
CA LYS A 61 7.60 8.38 -12.19
C LYS A 61 6.43 7.96 -13.09
N ALA A 62 6.64 7.92 -14.41
CA ALA A 62 5.66 7.40 -15.35
C ALA A 62 5.35 5.90 -15.12
N GLY A 63 6.38 5.09 -14.82
CA GLY A 63 6.21 3.69 -14.45
C GLY A 63 5.47 3.49 -13.12
N HIS A 64 5.69 4.36 -12.14
CA HIS A 64 4.98 4.34 -10.86
C HIS A 64 3.49 4.69 -11.02
N TYR A 65 3.14 5.61 -11.92
CA TYR A 65 1.73 5.99 -12.16
C TYR A 65 0.87 4.81 -12.64
N MET A 66 1.42 3.89 -13.44
CA MET A 66 0.72 2.66 -13.84
C MET A 66 0.56 1.67 -12.69
N LYS A 67 1.54 1.61 -11.78
CA LYS A 67 1.49 0.75 -10.59
C LYS A 67 0.47 1.26 -9.59
N ASP A 68 0.36 2.57 -9.40
CA ASP A 68 -0.62 3.18 -8.49
C ASP A 68 -2.06 2.90 -8.94
N ARG A 69 -2.32 2.90 -10.26
CA ARG A 69 -3.64 2.51 -10.79
C ARG A 69 -3.94 1.02 -10.57
N LYS A 70 -2.95 0.14 -10.77
CA LYS A 70 -3.11 -1.30 -10.48
C LYS A 70 -3.34 -1.57 -9.00
N LEU A 71 -2.65 -0.86 -8.11
CA LEU A 71 -2.83 -0.97 -6.67
C LEU A 71 -4.24 -0.54 -6.24
N LYS A 72 -4.76 0.57 -6.79
CA LYS A 72 -6.13 1.01 -6.52
C LYS A 72 -7.18 0.02 -7.01
N GLU A 73 -6.98 -0.59 -8.19
CA GLU A 73 -7.91 -1.59 -8.70
C GLU A 73 -7.88 -2.87 -7.85
N GLN A 74 -6.70 -3.32 -7.41
CA GLN A 74 -6.58 -4.45 -6.50
C GLN A 74 -7.26 -4.17 -5.15
N LEU A 75 -7.13 -2.97 -4.61
CA LEU A 75 -7.83 -2.53 -3.41
C LEU A 75 -9.35 -2.64 -3.59
N ARG A 76 -9.87 -2.14 -4.71
CA ARG A 76 -11.31 -2.20 -5.01
C ARG A 76 -11.81 -3.64 -5.12
N GLN A 77 -11.06 -4.52 -5.78
CA GLN A 77 -11.41 -5.94 -5.89
C GLN A 77 -11.31 -6.68 -4.54
N LEU A 78 -10.36 -6.30 -3.69
CA LEU A 78 -10.22 -6.85 -2.35
C LEU A 78 -11.39 -6.44 -1.45
N GLU A 79 -11.81 -5.18 -1.54
CA GLU A 79 -12.96 -4.63 -0.80
C GLU A 79 -14.26 -5.30 -1.22
N GLU A 80 -14.51 -5.41 -2.53
CA GLU A 80 -15.70 -6.07 -3.08
C GLU A 80 -15.75 -7.57 -2.71
N LYS A 81 -14.60 -8.27 -2.76
CA LYS A 81 -14.53 -9.66 -2.26
C LYS A 81 -14.87 -9.72 -0.78
N LYS A 82 -14.31 -8.83 0.04
CA LYS A 82 -14.56 -8.81 1.48
C LYS A 82 -16.05 -8.62 1.77
N GLU A 83 -16.70 -7.66 1.11
CA GLU A 83 -18.14 -7.44 1.24
C GLU A 83 -18.96 -8.66 0.81
N ALA A 84 -18.60 -9.31 -0.30
CA ALA A 84 -19.27 -10.53 -0.76
C ALA A 84 -19.11 -11.71 0.22
N TRP A 85 -17.92 -11.89 0.81
CA TRP A 85 -17.67 -12.90 1.85
C TRP A 85 -18.47 -12.60 3.12
N GLU A 86 -18.56 -11.34 3.53
CA GLU A 86 -19.36 -10.92 4.68
C GLU A 86 -20.87 -11.12 4.45
N ALA A 87 -21.36 -10.85 3.23
CA ALA A 87 -22.74 -11.11 2.83
C ALA A 87 -23.08 -12.61 2.87
N GLN A 88 -22.20 -13.47 2.32
CA GLN A 88 -22.36 -14.93 2.41
C GLN A 88 -22.36 -15.43 3.86
N GLN A 89 -21.52 -14.86 4.73
CA GLN A 89 -21.51 -15.21 6.15
C GLN A 89 -22.82 -14.82 6.83
N ARG A 90 -23.36 -13.64 6.53
CA ARG A 90 -24.67 -13.20 7.05
C ARG A 90 -25.80 -14.10 6.58
N GLU A 91 -25.86 -14.43 5.30
CA GLU A 91 -26.87 -15.36 4.77
C GLU A 91 -26.75 -16.75 5.40
N ARG A 92 -25.52 -17.26 5.58
CA ARG A 92 -25.30 -18.54 6.26
C ARG A 92 -25.77 -18.50 7.72
N MET A 93 -25.49 -17.41 8.44
CA MET A 93 -25.99 -17.22 9.81
C MET A 93 -27.51 -17.07 9.87
N ASP A 94 -28.13 -16.36 8.92
CA ASP A 94 -29.58 -16.18 8.85
C ASP A 94 -30.29 -17.48 8.47
N SER A 95 -29.71 -18.32 7.61
CA SER A 95 -30.24 -19.66 7.33
C SER A 95 -30.19 -20.60 8.54
N PHE A 96 -29.29 -20.33 9.49
CA PHE A 96 -29.18 -21.05 10.76
C PHE A 96 -30.01 -20.41 11.89
N ARG A 97 -30.70 -19.27 11.65
CA ARG A 97 -31.69 -18.74 12.60
C ARG A 97 -32.91 -19.65 12.60
N ILE A 98 -32.95 -20.54 13.59
CA ILE A 98 -34.11 -21.37 13.92
C ILE A 98 -35.34 -20.45 14.00
N PRO A 99 -36.39 -20.67 13.18
CA PRO A 99 -37.63 -19.90 13.28
C PRO A 99 -38.13 -19.97 14.72
N ARG A 100 -38.52 -18.84 15.33
CA ARG A 100 -39.30 -18.89 16.57
C ARG A 100 -40.59 -19.64 16.25
N MET A 101 -40.62 -20.93 16.59
CA MET A 101 -41.85 -21.69 16.61
C MET A 101 -42.69 -21.10 17.73
N ASP A 102 -43.73 -20.35 17.36
CA ASP A 102 -44.79 -19.96 18.29
C ASP A 102 -45.50 -21.24 18.70
N LEU A 103 -45.02 -21.84 19.79
CA LEU A 103 -45.62 -23.02 20.39
C LEU A 103 -47.08 -22.66 20.74
N PRO A 104 -48.08 -23.46 20.33
CA PRO A 104 -49.44 -23.23 20.78
C PRO A 104 -49.44 -23.29 22.31
N ARG A 105 -50.04 -22.28 22.96
CA ARG A 105 -50.22 -22.25 24.41
C ARG A 105 -51.05 -23.47 24.79
N ARG A 106 -50.36 -24.56 25.15
CA ARG A 106 -50.95 -25.85 25.53
C ARG A 106 -51.91 -25.56 26.68
N GLY A 107 -53.20 -25.73 26.39
CA GLY A 107 -54.28 -25.57 27.36
C GLY A 107 -54.01 -26.38 28.62
N GLU A 108 -54.62 -25.93 29.71
CA GLU A 108 -54.56 -26.44 31.08
C GLU A 108 -54.74 -27.97 31.18
N GLY A 109 -53.69 -28.72 30.87
CA GLY A 109 -53.57 -30.13 31.20
C GLY A 109 -52.73 -30.24 32.46
N LYS A 110 -53.33 -30.67 33.57
CA LYS A 110 -52.62 -30.95 34.83
C LYS A 110 -51.58 -32.06 34.63
N SER A 111 -50.39 -31.72 34.15
CA SER A 111 -49.24 -32.62 34.15
C SER A 111 -48.71 -32.68 35.58
N LYS A 112 -48.74 -33.87 36.19
CA LYS A 112 -48.12 -34.09 37.50
C LYS A 112 -46.64 -33.68 37.43
N PRO A 113 -46.07 -33.07 38.48
CA PRO A 113 -44.66 -32.71 38.52
C PRO A 113 -43.79 -33.94 38.21
N PHE A 114 -42.77 -33.74 37.39
CA PHE A 114 -41.80 -34.78 37.05
C PHE A 114 -41.06 -35.23 38.31
N ASP A 115 -41.15 -36.52 38.64
CA ASP A 115 -40.59 -37.08 39.88
C ASP A 115 -39.17 -37.59 39.63
N VAL A 116 -38.18 -36.76 39.98
CA VAL A 116 -36.74 -37.01 39.79
C VAL A 116 -36.28 -38.30 40.48
N LYS A 117 -36.98 -38.79 41.51
CA LYS A 117 -36.60 -40.02 42.21
C LYS A 117 -36.98 -41.29 41.44
N LYS A 118 -37.95 -41.19 40.53
CA LYS A 118 -38.48 -42.33 39.78
C LYS A 118 -37.75 -42.54 38.45
N ASP A 119 -37.08 -41.51 37.96
CA ASP A 119 -36.25 -41.56 36.77
C ASP A 119 -34.88 -42.15 37.11
N LYS A 120 -34.69 -43.43 36.79
CA LYS A 120 -33.43 -44.17 36.96
C LYS A 120 -32.72 -44.39 35.63
N ASP A 121 -33.24 -43.84 34.55
CA ASP A 121 -32.64 -44.03 33.24
C ASP A 121 -31.38 -43.17 33.15
N PRO A 122 -30.22 -43.75 32.80
CA PRO A 122 -29.01 -42.96 32.63
C PRO A 122 -29.21 -41.99 31.46
N ILE A 123 -28.85 -40.71 31.69
CA ILE A 123 -28.93 -39.62 30.70
C ILE A 123 -28.26 -40.02 29.38
N ILE A 124 -27.19 -40.81 29.46
CA ILE A 124 -26.46 -41.34 28.32
C ILE A 124 -26.61 -42.85 28.31
N LYS A 125 -27.28 -43.38 27.29
CA LYS A 125 -27.36 -44.83 27.08
C LYS A 125 -25.96 -45.36 26.76
N PRO A 126 -25.48 -46.43 27.43
CA PRO A 126 -24.18 -47.00 27.12
C PRO A 126 -24.16 -47.50 25.67
N PHE A 127 -23.06 -47.24 24.97
CA PHE A 127 -22.85 -47.71 23.62
C PHE A 127 -22.82 -49.24 23.61
N ARG A 128 -23.84 -49.85 22.99
CA ARG A 128 -23.89 -51.30 22.76
C ARG A 128 -23.45 -51.56 21.32
N PRO A 129 -22.22 -52.05 21.06
CA PRO A 129 -21.86 -52.49 19.73
C PRO A 129 -22.78 -53.65 19.31
N LYS A 130 -23.20 -53.67 18.06
CA LYS A 130 -23.96 -54.78 17.50
C LYS A 130 -22.95 -55.88 17.14
N GLU A 131 -23.07 -57.04 17.78
CA GLU A 131 -22.47 -58.29 17.30
C GLU A 131 -23.16 -58.75 16.00
#